data_AF-A0A252D4P4-F1
#
_entry.id   AF-A0A252D4P4-F1
#
_cell.length_a   1.000
_cell.length_b   1.000
_cell.length_c   1.000
_cell.angle_alpha   90.00
_cell.angle_beta   90.00
_cell.angle_gamma   90.00
#
_symmetry.space_group_name_H-M   'P 1'
#
loop_
_entity.id
_entity.type
_entity.pdbx_description
1 polymer ?
#
loop_
_entity_poly.entity_id
_entity_poly.type
_entity_poly.pdbx_seq_one_letter_code
_entity_poly.pdbx_strand_id
1 'polypeptide(L)'
;MTDRRRSDDYKQISGYIPLDLALEFKSICARLGISQSDAIEEMTQEWIAKKTGSLAKKTQAPKTIADLVQANMAKLKRCGVKNLQALAKGEVLPTPGDFAIITSALAIPEEERKQIWQETFKISVYHDAKGVKLYKDSGGVKEDECEYS
;
A
#
# COMPACT_ATOMS: atom_id res chain seq x y z
N MET A 1 -33.58 -11.73 19.54
CA MET A 1 -32.14 -11.66 19.84
C MET A 1 -31.68 -13.08 20.11
N THR A 2 -30.88 -13.67 19.22
CA THR A 2 -30.42 -15.06 19.36
C THR A 2 -29.43 -15.15 20.52
N ASP A 3 -29.67 -16.05 21.47
CA ASP A 3 -28.74 -16.28 22.57
C ASP A 3 -27.45 -16.90 22.01
N ARG A 4 -26.43 -16.05 21.81
CA ARG A 4 -25.10 -16.46 21.29
C ARG A 4 -24.43 -17.53 22.18
N ARG A 5 -24.87 -17.72 23.43
CA ARG A 5 -24.32 -18.76 24.31
C ARG A 5 -24.76 -20.18 23.93
N ARG A 6 -25.84 -20.31 23.16
CA ARG A 6 -26.47 -21.58 22.79
C ARG A 6 -26.36 -21.89 21.29
N SER A 7 -25.67 -21.05 20.53
CA SER A 7 -25.42 -21.29 19.12
C SER A 7 -24.07 -21.99 18.96
N ASP A 8 -24.04 -22.99 18.07
CA ASP A 8 -22.82 -23.72 17.73
C ASP A 8 -21.80 -22.85 16.99
N ASP A 9 -22.24 -21.72 16.42
CA ASP A 9 -21.41 -20.78 15.66
C ASP A 9 -20.56 -19.88 16.56
N TYR A 10 -20.83 -19.85 17.88
CA TYR A 10 -20.11 -19.00 18.82
C TYR A 10 -19.36 -19.84 19.86
N LYS A 11 -18.14 -19.41 20.18
CA LYS A 11 -17.33 -19.97 21.28
C LYS A 11 -16.85 -18.86 22.20
N GLN A 12 -16.87 -19.11 23.51
CA GLN A 12 -16.40 -18.15 24.50
C GLN A 12 -14.86 -18.14 24.54
N ILE A 13 -14.27 -16.95 24.43
CA ILE A 13 -12.85 -16.71 24.67
C ILE A 13 -12.73 -16.00 26.03
N SER A 14 -11.82 -16.48 26.88
CA SER A 14 -11.64 -15.97 28.25
C SER A 14 -10.19 -15.53 28.47
N GLY A 15 -9.98 -14.43 29.18
CA GLY A 15 -8.66 -13.90 29.52
C GLY A 15 -8.73 -12.81 30.58
N TYR A 16 -7.60 -12.53 31.22
CA TYR A 16 -7.47 -11.46 32.20
C TYR A 16 -6.87 -10.21 31.56
N ILE A 17 -7.41 -9.04 31.91
CA ILE A 17 -6.91 -7.73 31.52
C ILE A 17 -6.84 -6.81 32.76
N PRO A 18 -6.02 -5.75 32.75
CA PRO A 18 -6.00 -4.76 33.83
C PRO A 18 -7.40 -4.17 34.10
N LEU A 19 -7.69 -3.90 35.38
CA LEU A 19 -9.00 -3.40 35.82
C LEU A 19 -9.38 -2.09 35.12
N ASP A 20 -8.47 -1.13 35.09
CA ASP A 20 -8.71 0.19 34.52
C ASP A 20 -9.07 0.09 33.03
N LEU A 21 -8.35 -0.78 32.30
CA LEU A 21 -8.60 -1.06 30.90
C LEU A 21 -9.99 -1.70 30.69
N ALA A 22 -10.39 -2.62 31.56
CA ALA A 22 -11.70 -3.24 31.50
C ALA A 22 -12.84 -2.24 31.73
N LEU A 23 -12.65 -1.28 32.65
CA LEU A 23 -13.62 -0.24 32.94
C LEU A 23 -13.75 0.74 31.78
N GLU A 24 -12.62 1.18 31.22
CA GLU A 24 -12.60 2.09 30.08
C GLU A 24 -13.25 1.45 28.84
N PHE A 25 -12.90 0.19 28.53
CA PHE A 25 -13.49 -0.56 27.44
C PHE A 25 -15.03 -0.65 27.55
N LYS A 26 -15.54 -0.99 28.76
CA LYS A 26 -16.99 -1.08 29.01
C LYS A 26 -17.67 0.28 28.88
N SER A 27 -17.03 1.34 29.38
CA SER A 27 -17.53 2.71 29.30
C SER A 27 -17.67 3.16 27.84
N ILE A 28 -16.66 2.87 27.00
CA ILE A 28 -16.70 3.18 25.57
C ILE A 28 -17.81 2.40 24.87
N CYS A 29 -17.93 1.08 25.12
CA CYS A 29 -18.99 0.27 24.53
C CYS A 29 -20.38 0.81 24.87
N ALA A 30 -20.62 1.17 26.14
CA ALA A 30 -21.87 1.75 26.59
C ALA A 30 -22.16 3.10 25.92
N ARG A 31 -21.16 3.98 25.84
CA ARG A 31 -21.28 5.29 25.18
C ARG A 31 -21.61 5.18 23.70
N LEU A 32 -21.07 4.18 23.02
CA LEU A 32 -21.29 3.95 21.59
C LEU A 32 -22.53 3.07 21.30
N GLY A 33 -23.19 2.53 22.34
CA GLY A 33 -24.35 1.65 22.16
C GLY A 33 -24.01 0.32 21.49
N ILE A 34 -22.75 -0.13 21.57
CA ILE A 34 -22.28 -1.38 20.97
C ILE A 34 -22.15 -2.47 22.03
N SER A 35 -22.32 -3.73 21.63
CA SER A 35 -22.10 -4.85 22.55
C SER A 35 -20.60 -5.12 22.73
N GLN A 36 -20.21 -5.51 23.95
CA GLN A 36 -18.82 -5.89 24.24
C GLN A 36 -18.36 -7.05 23.34
N SER A 37 -19.25 -7.96 22.99
CA SER A 37 -18.95 -9.08 22.10
C SER A 37 -18.64 -8.61 20.69
N ASP A 38 -19.40 -7.65 20.14
CA ASP A 38 -19.15 -7.11 18.79
C ASP A 38 -17.82 -6.36 18.74
N ALA A 39 -17.51 -5.56 19.78
CA ALA A 39 -16.23 -4.88 19.88
C ALA A 39 -15.04 -5.86 19.98
N ILE A 40 -15.19 -6.93 20.77
CA ILE A 40 -14.17 -7.99 20.87
C ILE A 40 -14.01 -8.72 19.53
N GLU A 41 -15.11 -8.98 18.82
CA GLU A 41 -15.09 -9.63 17.50
C GLU A 41 -14.29 -8.79 16.49
N GLU A 42 -14.57 -7.49 16.39
CA GLU A 42 -13.83 -6.55 15.53
C GLU A 42 -12.33 -6.54 15.87
N MET A 43 -11.99 -6.36 17.16
CA MET A 43 -10.60 -6.36 17.61
C MET A 43 -9.90 -7.70 17.32
N THR A 44 -10.60 -8.82 17.45
CA THR A 44 -10.07 -10.16 17.19
C THR A 44 -9.81 -10.36 15.71
N GLN A 45 -10.74 -9.94 14.84
CA GLN A 45 -10.57 -9.97 13.39
C GLN A 45 -9.36 -9.14 12.95
N GLU A 46 -9.23 -7.92 13.46
CA GLU A 46 -8.05 -7.09 13.20
C GLU A 46 -6.75 -7.75 13.66
N TRP A 47 -6.75 -8.32 14.86
CA TRP A 47 -5.57 -8.97 15.41
C TRP A 47 -5.16 -10.19 14.57
N ILE A 48 -6.11 -11.01 14.16
CA ILE A 48 -5.87 -12.15 13.24
C ILE A 48 -5.31 -11.63 11.91
N ALA A 49 -5.93 -10.59 11.32
CA ALA A 49 -5.46 -10.02 10.05
C ALA A 49 -3.99 -9.53 10.15
N LYS A 50 -3.66 -8.85 11.25
CA LYS A 50 -2.29 -8.38 11.56
C LYS A 50 -1.30 -9.54 11.73
N LYS A 51 -1.72 -10.66 12.33
CA LYS A 51 -0.84 -11.81 12.63
C LYS A 51 -0.71 -12.82 11.50
N THR A 52 -1.75 -12.99 10.70
CA THR A 52 -1.76 -13.95 9.58
C THR A 52 -1.23 -13.30 8.29
N GLY A 53 -0.70 -12.08 8.34
CA GLY A 53 -0.14 -11.41 7.16
C GLY A 53 -1.16 -11.20 6.06
N SER A 54 -2.45 -11.16 6.41
CA SER A 54 -3.52 -10.80 5.50
C SER A 54 -3.46 -9.30 5.30
N LEU A 55 -2.54 -8.90 4.44
CA LEU A 55 -2.59 -7.70 3.62
C LEU A 55 -3.87 -7.79 2.78
N ALA A 56 -5.04 -7.67 3.42
CA ALA A 56 -6.29 -7.39 2.74
C ALA A 56 -6.15 -5.97 2.18
N LYS A 57 -5.54 -5.92 1.00
CA LYS A 57 -5.69 -4.87 0.00
C LYS A 57 -7.14 -4.38 0.02
N LYS A 58 -7.30 -3.09 0.36
CA LYS A 58 -8.43 -2.15 0.20
C LYS A 58 -8.53 -1.37 1.52
N THR A 59 -8.06 -0.14 1.67
CA THR A 59 -8.15 1.01 0.77
C THR A 59 -7.05 1.99 1.18
N GLN A 60 -5.88 1.92 0.54
CA GLN A 60 -5.05 3.11 0.43
C GLN A 60 -5.12 3.51 -1.03
N ALA A 61 -5.43 4.79 -1.29
CA ALA A 61 -5.28 5.37 -2.62
C ALA A 61 -3.90 4.93 -3.16
N PRO A 62 -3.82 4.43 -4.40
CA PRO A 62 -2.58 3.87 -4.92
C PRO A 62 -1.49 4.96 -4.90
N LYS A 63 -0.57 4.85 -3.94
CA LYS A 63 0.48 5.87 -3.70
C LYS A 63 1.62 5.76 -4.70
N THR A 64 1.75 4.60 -5.36
CA THR A 64 2.87 4.28 -6.24
C THR A 64 2.41 3.97 -7.65
N ILE A 65 3.34 4.12 -8.59
CA ILE A 65 3.10 3.77 -10.00
C ILE A 65 2.81 2.27 -10.14
N ALA A 66 3.47 1.41 -9.35
CA ALA A 66 3.22 -0.03 -9.35
C ALA A 66 1.77 -0.36 -8.92
N ASP A 67 1.27 0.28 -7.87
CA ASP A 67 -0.10 0.11 -7.39
C ASP A 67 -1.14 0.62 -8.40
N LEU A 68 -0.86 1.77 -9.02
CA LEU A 68 -1.70 2.35 -10.08
C LEU A 68 -1.79 1.44 -11.29
N VAL A 69 -0.64 0.89 -11.71
CA VAL A 69 -0.55 -0.03 -12.83
C VAL A 69 -1.26 -1.33 -12.49
N GLN A 70 -1.03 -1.91 -11.32
CA GLN A 70 -1.68 -3.14 -10.87
C GLN A 70 -3.21 -2.99 -10.82
N ALA A 71 -3.70 -1.86 -10.32
CA ALA A 71 -5.14 -1.59 -10.23
C ALA A 71 -5.80 -1.34 -11.59
N ASN A 72 -5.06 -0.84 -12.58
CA ASN A 72 -5.61 -0.41 -13.87
C ASN A 72 -5.05 -1.17 -15.09
N MET A 73 -4.52 -2.38 -14.88
CA MET A 73 -3.90 -3.22 -15.92
C MET A 73 -4.75 -3.33 -17.20
N ALA A 74 -6.07 -3.47 -17.09
CA ALA A 74 -6.95 -3.63 -18.25
C ALA A 74 -7.07 -2.36 -19.12
N LYS A 75 -6.95 -1.17 -18.52
CA LYS A 75 -6.93 0.11 -19.25
C LYS A 75 -5.57 0.32 -19.91
N LEU A 76 -4.49 0.07 -19.18
CA LEU A 76 -3.13 0.33 -19.64
C LEU A 76 -2.64 -0.66 -20.70
N LYS A 77 -3.11 -1.92 -20.69
CA LYS A 77 -2.84 -2.89 -21.77
C LYS A 77 -3.27 -2.39 -23.15
N ARG A 78 -4.27 -1.51 -23.23
CA ARG A 78 -4.74 -0.89 -24.48
C ARG A 78 -3.87 0.29 -24.92
N CYS A 79 -3.02 0.82 -24.04
CA CYS A 79 -2.19 2.00 -24.28
C CYS A 79 -0.78 1.68 -24.81
N GLY A 80 -0.42 0.39 -24.96
CA GLY A 80 0.81 -0.01 -25.66
C GLY A 80 2.13 0.12 -24.87
N VAL A 81 2.08 0.28 -23.54
CA VAL A 81 3.29 0.35 -22.70
C VAL A 81 3.99 -1.02 -22.65
N LYS A 82 5.23 -1.08 -23.16
CA LYS A 82 5.95 -2.35 -23.38
C LYS A 82 6.29 -3.10 -22.09
N ASN A 83 6.48 -2.38 -20.98
CA ASN A 83 7.00 -2.93 -19.71
C ASN A 83 5.96 -2.98 -18.58
N LEU A 84 4.66 -3.02 -18.89
CA LEU A 84 3.56 -2.99 -17.91
C LEU A 84 3.67 -4.01 -16.78
N GLN A 85 4.09 -5.23 -17.10
CA GLN A 85 4.20 -6.29 -16.10
C GLN A 85 5.37 -6.08 -15.13
N ALA A 86 6.49 -5.56 -15.61
CA ALA A 86 7.66 -5.25 -14.78
C ALA A 86 7.37 -4.04 -13.87
N LEU A 87 6.65 -3.04 -14.39
CA LEU A 87 6.18 -1.88 -13.61
C LEU A 87 5.18 -2.29 -12.52
N ALA A 88 4.23 -3.18 -12.83
CA ALA A 88 3.25 -3.69 -11.86
C ALA A 88 3.90 -4.48 -10.70
N LYS A 89 5.06 -5.09 -10.96
CA LYS A 89 5.83 -5.84 -9.95
C LYS A 89 6.84 -4.97 -9.19
N GLY A 90 7.05 -3.72 -9.60
CA GLY A 90 8.07 -2.84 -9.01
C GLY A 90 9.51 -3.24 -9.33
N GLU A 91 9.72 -4.11 -10.34
CA GLU A 91 11.06 -4.61 -10.72
C GLU A 91 11.86 -3.58 -11.53
N VAL A 92 11.17 -2.64 -12.19
CA VAL A 92 11.78 -1.65 -13.09
C VAL A 92 11.22 -0.27 -12.76
N LEU A 93 12.09 0.74 -12.76
CA LEU A 93 11.67 2.13 -12.61
C LEU A 93 10.92 2.61 -13.87
N PRO A 94 9.80 3.34 -13.72
CA PRO A 94 9.09 3.88 -14.87
C PRO A 94 9.94 4.90 -15.60
N THR A 95 10.14 4.69 -16.90
CA THR A 95 10.71 5.71 -17.79
C THR A 95 9.81 6.94 -17.77
N PRO A 96 10.33 8.18 -17.87
CA PRO A 96 9.49 9.38 -17.93
C PRO A 96 8.38 9.31 -19.00
N GLY A 97 8.66 8.65 -20.13
CA GLY A 97 7.66 8.38 -21.17
C GLY A 97 6.55 7.41 -20.76
N ASP A 98 6.89 6.30 -20.09
CA ASP A 98 5.89 5.33 -19.59
C ASP A 98 4.98 5.97 -18.53
N PHE A 99 5.57 6.78 -17.65
CA PHE A 99 4.84 7.51 -16.62
C PHE A 99 3.84 8.52 -17.20
N ALA A 100 4.24 9.26 -18.24
CA ALA A 100 3.35 10.19 -18.93
C ALA A 100 2.14 9.47 -19.56
N ILE A 101 2.37 8.30 -20.17
CA ILE A 101 1.30 7.49 -20.76
C ILE A 101 0.35 6.95 -19.69
N ILE A 102 0.89 6.43 -18.58
CA ILE A 102 0.08 5.88 -17.48
C ILE A 102 -0.78 6.97 -16.82
N THR A 103 -0.17 8.10 -16.47
CA THR A 103 -0.89 9.20 -15.79
C THR A 103 -1.92 9.87 -16.69
N SER A 104 -1.62 9.99 -17.99
CA SER A 104 -2.57 10.48 -18.99
C SER A 104 -3.75 9.53 -19.18
N ALA A 105 -3.50 8.22 -19.32
CA ALA A 105 -4.54 7.21 -19.48
C ALA A 105 -5.46 7.09 -18.25
N LEU A 106 -4.96 7.44 -17.07
CA LEU A 106 -5.70 7.43 -15.82
C LEU A 106 -6.34 8.79 -15.46
N ALA A 107 -6.16 9.80 -16.31
CA ALA A 107 -6.67 11.16 -16.08
C ALA A 107 -6.29 11.74 -14.70
N ILE A 108 -5.08 11.45 -14.23
CA ILE A 108 -4.59 11.89 -12.92
C ILE A 108 -4.19 13.37 -12.98
N PRO A 109 -4.59 14.23 -12.01
CA PRO A 109 -4.21 15.64 -11.95
C PRO A 109 -2.71 15.85 -11.69
N GLU A 110 -2.15 16.98 -12.10
CA GLU A 110 -0.69 17.22 -12.11
C GLU A 110 -0.06 17.13 -10.72
N GLU A 111 -0.80 17.58 -9.70
CA GLU A 111 -0.41 17.57 -8.29
C GLU A 111 -0.18 16.14 -7.81
N GLU A 112 -1.08 15.22 -8.14
CA GLU A 112 -0.97 13.80 -7.79
C GLU A 112 0.17 13.14 -8.56
N ARG A 113 0.40 13.52 -9.83
CA ARG A 113 1.53 12.98 -10.62
C ARG A 113 2.87 13.23 -9.92
N LYS A 114 3.09 14.45 -9.40
CA LYS A 114 4.34 14.81 -8.71
C LYS A 114 4.51 13.98 -7.43
N GLN A 115 3.43 13.78 -6.67
CA GLN A 115 3.46 12.96 -5.46
C GLN A 115 3.75 11.48 -5.78
N ILE A 116 3.05 10.91 -6.75
CA ILE A 116 3.23 9.52 -7.19
C ILE A 116 4.66 9.28 -7.69
N TRP A 117 5.22 10.24 -8.43
CA TRP A 117 6.61 10.19 -8.87
C TRP A 117 7.55 10.18 -7.66
N GLN A 118 7.45 11.18 -6.77
CA GLN A 118 8.31 11.26 -5.57
C GLN A 118 8.22 10.02 -4.68
N GLU A 119 7.02 9.49 -4.44
CA GLU A 119 6.83 8.29 -3.62
C GLU A 119 7.43 7.04 -4.28
N THR A 120 7.34 6.94 -5.61
CA THR A 120 7.98 5.82 -6.35
C THR A 120 9.50 5.84 -6.20
N PHE A 121 10.13 7.02 -6.21
CA PHE A 121 11.58 7.16 -6.00
C PHE A 121 12.01 6.99 -4.53
N LYS A 122 11.21 7.43 -3.55
CA LYS A 122 11.52 7.17 -2.14
C LYS A 122 11.61 5.67 -1.87
N ILE A 123 10.67 4.89 -2.41
CA ILE A 123 10.64 3.44 -2.20
C ILE A 123 11.80 2.74 -2.92
N SER A 124 12.23 3.19 -4.10
CA SER A 124 13.37 2.59 -4.80
C SER A 124 14.68 2.73 -4.03
N VAL A 125 14.88 3.85 -3.33
CA VAL A 125 16.08 4.07 -2.49
C VAL A 125 16.10 3.14 -1.26
N TYR A 126 14.94 2.77 -0.72
CA TYR A 126 14.84 1.82 0.42
C TYR A 126 14.86 0.35 -0.02
N HIS A 127 14.44 0.02 -1.24
CA HIS A 127 14.47 -1.36 -1.75
C HIS A 127 15.84 -1.80 -2.26
N ASP A 128 16.80 -0.88 -2.45
CA ASP A 128 18.12 -1.16 -3.03
C ASP A 128 19.12 -1.84 -2.06
N ALA A 129 18.73 -2.12 -0.81
CA ALA A 129 19.57 -2.90 0.11
C ALA A 129 19.65 -4.40 -0.26
N LYS A 130 18.81 -4.89 -1.19
CA LYS A 130 18.89 -6.26 -1.71
C LYS A 130 18.78 -6.30 -3.23
N GLY A 131 19.88 -5.91 -3.86
CA GLY A 131 20.31 -6.53 -5.11
C GLY A 131 19.95 -5.77 -6.38
N VAL A 132 20.78 -4.79 -6.73
CA VAL A 132 20.98 -4.41 -8.13
C VAL A 132 22.48 -4.33 -8.41
N LYS A 133 22.94 -5.10 -9.41
CA LYS A 133 24.27 -4.97 -9.99
C LYS A 133 24.36 -3.60 -10.67
N LEU A 134 25.16 -2.71 -10.09
CA LEU A 134 25.65 -1.51 -10.74
C LEU A 134 26.41 -1.91 -12.01
N TYR A 135 25.81 -1.71 -13.19
CA TYR A 135 26.61 -1.55 -14.39
C TYR A 135 27.30 -0.19 -14.27
N LYS A 136 28.58 -0.22 -13.91
CA LYS A 136 29.46 0.93 -14.04
C LYS A 136 29.55 1.27 -15.53
N ASP A 137 28.80 2.26 -15.97
CA ASP A 137 29.04 2.85 -17.27
C ASP A 137 30.39 3.57 -17.21
N SER A 138 31.34 2.98 -17.92
CA SER A 138 32.73 3.43 -18.00
C SER A 138 32.83 4.40 -19.18
N GLY A 139 32.12 5.52 -19.09
CA GLY A 139 32.16 6.60 -20.07
C GLY A 139 32.82 7.82 -19.46
N GLY A 140 34.14 7.94 -19.66
CA GLY A 140 34.93 9.06 -19.17
C GLY A 140 34.36 10.41 -19.61
N VAL A 141 34.13 11.26 -18.62
CA VAL A 141 33.92 12.70 -18.78
C VAL A 141 35.18 13.26 -19.45
N LYS A 142 35.02 13.81 -20.66
CA LYS A 142 35.94 14.84 -21.14
C LYS A 142 35.27 16.17 -20.83
N GLU A 143 35.70 16.75 -19.72
CA GLU A 143 35.72 18.20 -19.54
C GLU A 143 36.56 18.75 -20.69
N ASP A 144 36.00 19.67 -21.47
CA ASP A 144 36.71 20.91 -21.79
C ASP A 144 35.76 21.89 -22.50
N GLU A 145 35.73 23.08 -21.90
CA GLU A 145 35.55 24.38 -22.52
C GLU A 145 34.13 24.79 -22.96
N CYS A 146 33.42 25.35 -21.99
CA CYS A 146 32.71 26.60 -22.22
C CYS A 146 33.73 27.69 -22.58
N GLU A 147 33.65 28.26 -23.79
CA GLU A 147 34.04 29.64 -24.01
C GLU A 147 33.04 30.35 -24.93
N TYR A 148 32.88 31.63 -24.61
CA TYR A 148 31.79 32.52 -24.95
C TYR A 148 32.11 33.28 -26.25
N SER A 149 31.21 33.25 -27.24
CA SER A 149 30.79 34.36 -28.15
C SER A 149 30.11 33.81 -29.39
#